data_AF-A0A5B3GP34-F1
#
_entry.id   AF-A0A5B3GP34-F1
#
_cell.length_a   1.000
_cell.length_b   1.000
_cell.length_c   1.000
_cell.angle_alpha   90.00
_cell.angle_beta   90.00
_cell.angle_gamma   90.00
#
_symmetry.space_group_name_H-M   'P 1'
#
loop_
_entity.id
_entity.type
_entity.pdbx_description
1 polymer ?
#
loop_
_entity_poly.entity_id
_entity_poly.type
_entity_poly.pdbx_seq_one_letter_code
_entity_poly.pdbx_strand_id
1 'polypeptide(L)' 'MRTIVITHDGFWYTIEDWNFARWKLYESTQGRYYCDMHGIKVTFESVEHFLELMYGHSRVGEFVNYEIKIKESGR' A
#
# COMPACT_ATOMS: atom_id res chain seq x y z
N MET A 1 -5.76 12.97 -13.65
CA MET A 1 -5.95 11.61 -13.10
C MET A 1 -4.90 11.41 -12.01
N ARG A 2 -5.29 10.90 -10.84
CA ARG A 2 -4.35 10.55 -9.76
C ARG A 2 -4.23 9.03 -9.74
N THR A 3 -3.00 8.52 -9.71
CA THR A 3 -2.71 7.09 -9.77
C THR A 3 -1.96 6.68 -8.52
N ILE A 4 -2.32 5.53 -7.97
CA ILE A 4 -1.54 4.83 -6.94
C ILE A 4 -1.01 3.56 -7.60
N VAL A 5 0.28 3.31 -7.46
CA VAL A 5 0.93 2.09 -7.95
C VAL A 5 1.25 1.22 -6.75
N ILE A 6 0.73 0.00 -6.76
CA ILE A 6 0.98 -0.99 -5.72
C ILE A 6 1.80 -2.11 -6.34
N THR A 7 3.01 -2.33 -5.81
CA THR A 7 3.92 -3.41 -6.25
C THR A 7 4.11 -4.41 -5.13
N HIS A 8 3.85 -5.69 -5.38
CA HIS A 8 4.15 -6.77 -4.44
C HIS A 8 5.51 -7.39 -4.76
N ASP A 9 6.52 -7.15 -3.93
CA ASP A 9 7.91 -7.61 -4.15
C ASP A 9 8.19 -9.00 -3.53
N GLY A 10 7.15 -9.75 -3.17
CA GLY A 10 7.21 -11.08 -2.55
C GLY A 10 7.30 -11.08 -1.02
N PHE A 11 7.90 -10.04 -0.41
CA PHE A 11 8.01 -9.91 1.05
C PHE A 11 7.28 -8.69 1.62
N TRP A 12 6.94 -7.71 0.78
CA TRP A 12 6.22 -6.50 1.15
C TRP A 12 5.54 -5.89 -0.07
N TYR A 13 4.62 -4.97 0.20
CA TYR A 13 4.01 -4.09 -0.79
C TYR A 13 4.73 -2.74 -0.79
N THR A 14 5.20 -2.32 -1.96
CA THR A 14 5.59 -0.92 -2.21
C THR A 14 4.37 -0.18 -2.74
N ILE A 15 3.99 0.92 -2.10
CA ILE A 15 2.85 1.77 -2.51
C ILE A 15 3.38 3.16 -2.83
N GLU A 16 3.21 3.58 -4.08
CA GLU A 16 3.62 4.90 -4.59
C GLU A 16 2.40 5.69 -5.04
N ASP A 17 2.23 6.91 -4.52
CA ASP A 17 1.12 7.78 -4.92
C ASP A 17 1.51 8.82 -5.98
N TRP A 18 0.51 9.54 -6.50
CA TRP A 18 0.68 10.57 -7.52
C TRP A 18 1.51 11.78 -7.06
N ASN A 19 1.79 11.89 -5.76
CA ASN A 19 2.55 12.97 -5.15
C ASN A 19 3.96 12.51 -4.74
N PHE A 20 4.43 11.37 -5.29
CA PHE A 20 5.74 10.79 -5.00
C PHE A 20 5.92 10.34 -3.53
N ALA A 21 4.84 10.19 -2.77
CA ALA A 21 4.92 9.52 -1.48
C ALA A 21 5.10 8.01 -1.72
N ARG A 22 6.01 7.40 -0.95
CA ARG A 22 6.32 5.98 -1.05
C ARG A 22 6.23 5.32 0.31
N TRP A 23 5.45 4.25 0.38
CA TRP A 23 5.22 3.47 1.58
C TRP A 23 5.64 2.01 1.37
N LYS A 24 6.12 1.37 2.44
CA LYS A 24 6.43 -0.06 2.46
C LYS A 24 5.55 -0.74 3.50
N LEU A 25 4.66 -1.62 3.02
CA LEU A 25 3.79 -2.44 3.83
C LEU A 25 4.34 -3.86 3.91
N TYR A 26 4.83 -4.23 5.08
CA TYR A 26 5.35 -5.56 5.34
C TYR A 26 4.24 -6.47 5.83
N GLU A 27 4.19 -7.68 5.32
CA GLU A 27 3.30 -8.71 5.86
C GLU A 27 3.87 -9.25 7.17
N SER A 28 3.00 -9.39 8.17
CA SER A 28 3.30 -10.03 9.44
C SER A 28 2.90 -11.50 9.40
N THR A 29 3.44 -12.30 10.32
CA THR A 29 3.11 -13.72 10.44
C THR A 29 1.65 -14.02 10.79
N GLN A 30 0.85 -13.00 11.11
CA GLN A 30 -0.57 -13.12 11.45
C GLN A 30 -1.49 -12.69 10.30
N GLY A 31 -0.97 -12.49 9.07
CA GLY A 31 -1.75 -12.02 7.92
C GLY A 31 -2.14 -10.55 7.97
N ARG A 32 -1.59 -9.79 8.93
CA ARG A 32 -1.70 -8.33 9.01
C ARG A 32 -0.55 -7.64 8.32
N TYR A 33 -0.73 -6.39 7.96
CA TYR A 33 0.31 -5.55 7.37
C TYR A 33 0.83 -4.53 8.38
N TYR A 34 2.06 -4.06 8.21
CA TYR A 34 2.57 -2.93 8.96
C TYR A 34 3.45 -2.01 8.12
N CYS A 35 3.45 -0.73 8.47
CA CYS A 35 4.28 0.31 7.88
C CYS A 35 5.02 1.07 8.98
N ASP A 36 6.25 1.48 8.71
CA ASP A 36 6.89 2.54 9.51
C ASP A 36 6.37 3.90 9.02
N MET A 37 5.79 4.67 9.94
CA MET A 37 5.34 6.03 9.70
C MET A 37 6.09 6.95 10.66
N HIS A 38 7.17 7.55 10.17
CA HIS A 38 7.99 8.48 10.95
C HIS A 38 8.53 7.89 12.26
N GLY A 39 8.99 6.62 12.22
CA GLY A 39 9.54 5.91 13.39
C GLY A 39 8.48 5.25 14.26
N ILE A 40 7.20 5.30 13.87
CA ILE A 40 6.11 4.59 14.52
C ILE A 40 5.68 3.41 13.65
N LYS A 41 5.72 2.21 14.21
CA LYS A 41 5.18 1.01 13.56
C LYS A 41 3.65 1.02 13.68
N VAL A 42 2.96 1.14 12.56
CA VAL A 42 1.50 1.11 12.48
C VAL A 42 1.07 -0.18 11.79
N THR A 43 0.06 -0.86 12.34
CA THR A 43 -0.47 -2.13 11.82
C THR A 43 -1.84 -1.95 11.17
N PHE A 44 -2.09 -2.71 10.10
CA PHE A 44 -3.31 -2.67 9.28
C PHE A 44 -3.82 -4.09 9.03
N GLU A 45 -5.13 -4.25 8.96
CA GLU A 45 -5.78 -5.55 8.69
C GLU A 45 -5.67 -5.96 7.22
N SER A 46 -5.57 -5.00 6.28
CA SER A 46 -5.33 -5.27 4.85
C SER A 46 -4.61 -4.10 4.18
N VAL A 47 -4.18 -4.30 2.94
CA VAL A 47 -3.68 -3.21 2.09
C VAL A 47 -4.79 -2.20 1.80
N GLU A 48 -6.04 -2.63 1.58
CA GLU A 48 -7.14 -1.67 1.39
C GLU A 48 -7.36 -0.79 2.62
N HIS A 49 -7.34 -1.37 3.83
CA HIS A 49 -7.48 -0.59 5.06
C HIS A 49 -6.39 0.49 5.18
N PHE A 50 -5.16 0.19 4.78
CA PHE A 50 -4.11 1.20 4.68
C PHE A 50 -4.46 2.31 3.68
N LEU A 51 -4.95 1.96 2.48
CA LEU A 51 -5.33 2.96 1.46
C LEU A 51 -6.50 3.84 1.94
N GLU A 52 -7.48 3.26 2.61
CA GLU A 52 -8.61 4.00 3.18
C GLU A 52 -8.17 5.00 4.24
N LEU A 53 -7.19 4.63 5.07
CA LEU A 53 -6.66 5.50 6.13
C LEU A 53 -5.80 6.64 5.56
N MET A 54 -4.97 6.34 4.56
CA MET A 54 -4.07 7.33 3.96
C MET A 54 -4.77 8.30 3.01
N TYR A 55 -5.79 7.82 2.29
CA TYR A 55 -6.40 8.59 1.22
C TYR A 55 -7.89 8.88 1.44
N GLY A 56 -8.57 8.19 2.36
CA GLY A 56 -9.99 8.35 2.73
C GLY A 56 -10.93 7.40 1.98
N HIS A 57 -11.91 6.80 2.67
CA HIS A 57 -12.88 5.85 2.10
C HIS A 57 -13.58 6.34 0.83
N SER A 58 -14.14 7.55 0.83
CA SER A 58 -14.82 8.11 -0.36
C SER A 58 -13.87 8.29 -1.53
N ARG A 59 -12.58 8.50 -1.24
CA ARG A 59 -11.56 8.74 -2.26
C ARG A 59 -10.96 7.45 -2.78
N VAL A 60 -10.92 6.35 -2.02
CA VAL A 60 -10.56 5.02 -2.55
C VAL A 60 -11.46 4.65 -3.73
N GLY A 61 -12.75 4.99 -3.66
CA GLY A 61 -13.69 4.88 -4.79
C GLY A 61 -13.47 5.91 -5.91
N GLU A 62 -12.90 7.08 -5.63
CA GLU A 62 -12.48 8.08 -6.64
C GLU A 62 -11.13 7.73 -7.29
N PHE A 63 -10.27 6.96 -6.61
CA PHE A 63 -9.10 6.29 -7.15
C PHE A 63 -9.52 5.03 -7.91
N VAL A 64 -10.51 5.13 -8.79
CA VAL A 64 -10.90 4.06 -9.73
C VAL A 64 -9.73 3.57 -10.60
N ASN A 65 -8.59 4.27 -10.57
CA ASN A 65 -7.36 3.97 -11.29
C ASN A 65 -6.14 3.83 -10.36
N TYR A 66 -6.17 2.92 -9.39
CA TYR A 66 -4.92 2.34 -8.87
C TYR A 66 -4.62 1.06 -9.65
N GLU A 67 -3.39 0.95 -10.15
CA GLU A 67 -2.95 -0.22 -10.89
C GLU A 67 -2.13 -1.08 -9.95
N ILE A 68 -2.62 -2.28 -9.66
CA ILE A 68 -1.83 -3.28 -8.92
C ILE A 68 -0.89 -3.93 -9.93
N LYS A 69 0.39 -3.60 -9.83
CA LYS A 69 1.45 -4.24 -10.61
C LYS A 69 2.08 -5.31 -9.77
N ILE A 70 1.66 -6.56 -9.98
CA ILE A 70 2.35 -7.69 -9.37
C ILE A 70 3.64 -7.90 -10.16
N LYS A 71 4.75 -7.42 -9.63
CA LYS A 71 6.08 -7.80 -10.11
C LYS A 71 6.53 -8.95 -9.24
N GLU A 72 6.39 -10.17 -9.72
CA GLU A 72 7.09 -11.29 -9.11
C GLU A 72 8.58 -10.96 -9.16
N SER A 73 9.18 -10.74 -7.98
CA SER A 73 10.62 -10.56 -7.85
C SER A 73 11.26 -11.84 -8.36
N GLY A 74 11.82 -11.75 -9.57
CA GLY A 74 12.18 -12.89 -10.40
C GLY A 74 12.96 -13.95 -9.63
N ARG A 75 12.45 -15.17 -9.71
CA ARG A 75 13.26 -16.38 -9.76
C ARG A 75 13.18 -16.95 -11.16
#